data_AF-V5GBK0-F1
#
_entry.id   AF-V5GBK0-F1
#
_cell.length_a   1.000
_cell.length_b   1.000
_cell.length_c   1.000
_cell.angle_alpha   90.00
_cell.angle_beta   90.00
_cell.angle_gamma   90.00
#
_symmetry.space_group_name_H-M   'P 1'
#
loop_
_entity.id
_entity.type
_entity.pdbx_description
1 polymer ?
#
loop_
_entity_poly.entity_id
_entity_poly.type
_entity_poly.pdbx_seq_one_letter_code
_entity_poly.pdbx_strand_id
1 'polypeptide(L)'
;MFPYLIEGREGRRSPRNESPKRRACEEDRNGNNLASRHSTGLLSPRCQNLLSSISPAPSPPKSPTPKKASRSKRESVYDYKSEAAKKVEMIAKSRDERRQRQADEKAHKEQLVQLEQNNPYWEFAQMINEYRAALDFRPLRETDPVIENQITVCVRKRPLNDKEIRRREVDVISVPTRNQLLVHEPKHKVDLTKYLENQHFRFDYVFDDSCTNDLVYKFTAKPLVKTIFEGGMATCFAYGQTGSGKTHTMGGEFKGKQQNFKSGIYGLVANDVFKLLTHPKYARMNYTVSASFFEIYGKL
;
A
#
# COMPACT_ATOMS: atom_id res chain seq x y z
N MET A 1 36.44 40.42 -8.70
CA MET A 1 36.38 40.13 -10.16
C MET A 1 34.97 39.64 -10.45
N PHE A 2 34.05 40.58 -10.63
CA PHE A 2 32.70 40.37 -11.17
C PHE A 2 32.76 40.64 -12.67
N PRO A 3 32.00 39.90 -13.48
CA PRO A 3 31.09 40.61 -14.37
C PRO A 3 29.76 39.86 -14.58
N TYR A 4 28.64 40.58 -14.57
CA TYR A 4 27.91 40.95 -15.79
C TYR A 4 26.77 41.91 -15.43
N LEU A 5 26.85 43.10 -16.04
CA LEU A 5 25.84 44.15 -16.13
C LEU A 5 25.13 43.97 -17.48
N ILE A 6 23.79 44.01 -17.53
CA ILE A 6 23.01 44.72 -18.56
C ILE A 6 21.73 45.26 -17.91
N GLU A 7 21.54 46.57 -18.06
CA GLU A 7 20.40 47.40 -17.63
C GLU A 7 19.16 47.20 -18.52
N GLY A 8 17.98 47.61 -18.02
CA GLY A 8 17.00 48.25 -18.91
C GLY A 8 15.51 48.08 -18.62
N ARG A 9 14.97 49.11 -17.95
CA ARG A 9 13.66 49.75 -18.16
C ARG A 9 12.41 49.30 -17.39
N GLU A 10 11.86 50.32 -16.75
CA GLU A 10 10.57 50.45 -16.07
C GLU A 10 9.36 50.20 -16.98
N GLY A 11 8.30 49.67 -16.37
CA GLY A 11 6.95 49.66 -16.94
C GLY A 11 5.93 49.50 -15.81
N ARG A 12 5.42 50.64 -15.32
CA ARG A 12 4.31 50.73 -14.36
C ARG A 12 3.07 49.96 -14.85
N ARG A 13 2.39 49.26 -13.93
CA ARG A 13 0.91 49.24 -13.76
C ARG A 13 0.52 48.37 -12.57
N SER A 14 -0.04 49.00 -11.53
CA SER A 14 -0.77 48.35 -10.42
C SER A 14 -2.26 48.20 -10.78
N PRO A 15 -3.14 47.67 -9.90
CA PRO A 15 -3.67 46.32 -10.01
C PRO A 15 -5.19 46.31 -10.32
N ARG A 16 -5.72 45.17 -10.77
CA ARG A 16 -7.16 44.89 -10.70
C ARG A 16 -7.41 43.75 -9.73
N ASN A 17 -7.97 44.13 -8.58
CA ASN A 17 -8.81 43.31 -7.72
C ASN A 17 -9.91 42.66 -8.54
N GLU A 18 -10.14 41.36 -8.36
CA GLU A 18 -11.48 40.79 -8.33
C GLU A 18 -11.44 39.36 -7.76
N SER A 19 -11.98 39.22 -6.55
CA SER A 19 -12.45 37.94 -6.01
C SER A 19 -13.87 37.70 -6.51
N PRO A 20 -14.31 36.43 -6.65
CA PRO A 20 -15.70 36.14 -6.30
C PRO A 20 -15.86 35.06 -5.23
N LYS A 21 -16.75 35.44 -4.32
CA LYS A 21 -17.36 34.74 -3.20
C LYS A 21 -17.93 33.35 -3.52
N ARG A 22 -17.72 32.48 -2.54
CA ARG A 22 -18.63 31.47 -1.95
C ARG A 22 -20.09 31.50 -2.42
N ARG A 23 -20.63 30.31 -2.69
CA ARG A 23 -22.06 29.99 -2.49
C ARG A 23 -22.18 28.89 -1.43
N ALA A 24 -23.02 29.17 -0.45
CA ALA A 24 -23.57 28.22 0.51
C ALA A 24 -24.86 27.62 -0.08
N CYS A 25 -25.14 26.37 0.26
CA CYS A 25 -26.51 25.84 0.36
C CYS A 25 -26.61 25.08 1.69
N GLU A 26 -27.52 25.57 2.52
CA GLU A 26 -28.15 24.99 3.69
C GLU A 26 -29.54 24.55 3.18
N GLU A 27 -29.99 23.30 3.35
CA GLU A 27 -30.86 22.75 4.40
C GLU A 27 -31.18 21.31 3.87
N ASP A 28 -31.44 20.26 4.64
CA ASP A 28 -32.49 20.20 5.64
C ASP A 28 -32.36 18.97 6.56
N ARG A 29 -33.02 19.09 7.70
CA ARG A 29 -33.05 18.18 8.85
C ARG A 29 -33.88 16.92 8.60
N ASN A 30 -33.47 15.78 9.18
CA ASN A 30 -34.37 15.03 10.06
C ASN A 30 -33.60 14.10 11.00
N GLY A 31 -33.95 14.16 12.29
CA GLY A 31 -33.36 13.33 13.35
C GLY A 31 -34.21 12.11 13.68
N ASN A 32 -33.57 11.10 14.29
CA ASN A 32 -34.13 10.37 15.43
C ASN A 32 -33.07 9.49 16.14
N ASN A 33 -32.71 9.97 17.33
CA ASN A 33 -32.56 9.31 18.63
C ASN A 33 -32.14 7.83 18.83
N LEU A 34 -31.21 7.74 19.81
CA LEU A 34 -31.04 6.76 20.91
C LEU A 34 -30.55 5.32 20.60
N ALA A 35 -29.33 5.00 21.06
CA ALA A 35 -29.07 4.40 22.38
C ALA A 35 -27.76 3.59 22.39
N SER A 36 -27.03 3.73 23.50
CA SER A 36 -25.84 3.01 23.92
C SER A 36 -25.97 1.48 23.88
N ARG A 37 -24.86 0.77 23.58
CA ARG A 37 -24.44 -0.44 24.33
C ARG A 37 -23.00 -0.86 24.01
N HIS A 38 -22.25 -1.05 25.09
CA HIS A 38 -21.02 -1.85 25.18
C HIS A 38 -21.28 -3.32 24.82
N SER A 39 -20.29 -4.00 24.21
CA SER A 39 -19.86 -5.40 24.44
C SER A 39 -19.11 -5.91 23.19
N THR A 40 -17.79 -6.15 23.23
CA THR A 40 -17.15 -7.46 23.44
C THR A 40 -17.76 -8.63 22.66
N GLY A 41 -16.92 -9.26 21.83
CA GLY A 41 -16.92 -10.71 21.64
C GLY A 41 -17.66 -11.26 20.43
N LEU A 42 -16.97 -12.20 19.80
CA LEU A 42 -17.49 -13.40 19.13
C LEU A 42 -17.91 -13.26 17.67
N LEU A 43 -17.04 -13.87 16.84
CA LEU A 43 -17.38 -14.63 15.64
C LEU A 43 -18.82 -15.16 15.69
N SER A 44 -19.64 -14.73 14.74
CA SER A 44 -20.92 -15.37 14.48
C SER A 44 -20.76 -16.43 13.38
N PRO A 45 -21.18 -17.68 13.63
CA PRO A 45 -21.20 -18.75 12.65
C PRO A 45 -22.48 -18.64 11.82
N ARG A 46 -22.37 -18.30 10.53
CA ARG A 46 -23.51 -18.43 9.62
C ARG A 46 -23.03 -18.53 8.19
N CYS A 47 -22.81 -19.78 7.77
CA CYS A 47 -23.12 -20.34 6.44
C CYS A 47 -22.47 -21.74 6.35
N GLN A 48 -22.80 -22.61 7.30
CA GLN A 48 -22.88 -24.04 7.00
C GLN A 48 -24.31 -24.30 6.53
N ASN A 49 -24.45 -25.09 5.46
CA ASN A 49 -25.67 -25.43 4.71
C ASN A 49 -26.07 -24.46 3.59
N LEU A 50 -25.31 -24.57 2.49
CA LEU A 50 -25.86 -24.54 1.12
C LEU A 50 -24.89 -25.31 0.20
N LEU A 51 -24.71 -26.61 0.49
CA LEU A 51 -24.02 -27.58 -0.35
C LEU A 51 -25.06 -28.62 -0.82
N SER A 52 -26.08 -28.17 -1.55
CA SER A 52 -27.02 -29.08 -2.21
C SER A 52 -27.87 -28.36 -3.27
N SER A 53 -27.23 -27.83 -4.31
CA SER A 53 -27.84 -27.66 -5.65
C SER A 53 -26.92 -26.80 -6.53
N ILE A 54 -25.96 -27.40 -7.22
CA ILE A 54 -25.31 -26.74 -8.35
C ILE A 54 -25.21 -27.76 -9.48
N SER A 55 -25.98 -27.49 -10.55
CA SER A 55 -25.99 -28.25 -11.79
C SER A 55 -24.58 -28.28 -12.42
N PRO A 56 -24.16 -29.40 -13.05
CA PRO A 56 -22.91 -29.43 -13.79
C PRO A 56 -22.96 -28.45 -14.96
N ALA A 57 -21.85 -27.75 -15.20
CA ALA A 57 -21.68 -26.83 -16.33
C ALA A 57 -21.96 -27.54 -17.67
N PRO A 58 -22.51 -26.84 -18.68
CA PRO A 58 -22.80 -27.44 -19.97
C PRO A 58 -21.49 -27.87 -20.66
N SER A 59 -21.43 -29.14 -21.07
CA SER A 59 -20.30 -29.70 -21.81
C SER A 59 -20.08 -28.98 -23.15
N PRO A 60 -18.83 -28.80 -23.60
CA PRO A 60 -18.53 -28.15 -24.89
C PRO A 60 -19.10 -28.96 -26.07
N PRO A 61 -19.36 -28.30 -27.22
CA PRO A 61 -19.99 -28.94 -28.38
C PRO A 61 -19.15 -30.11 -28.90
N LYS A 62 -19.80 -31.26 -29.09
CA LYS A 62 -19.21 -32.45 -29.69
C LYS A 62 -18.75 -32.14 -31.12
N SER A 63 -17.57 -32.61 -31.49
CA SER A 63 -17.09 -32.60 -32.88
C SER A 63 -18.05 -33.35 -33.81
N PRO A 64 -18.16 -32.94 -35.09
CA PRO A 64 -19.14 -33.51 -36.01
C PRO A 64 -18.86 -35.00 -36.26
N THR A 65 -19.82 -35.84 -35.92
CA THR A 65 -19.79 -37.28 -36.23
C THR A 65 -20.03 -37.51 -37.73
N PRO A 66 -19.23 -38.35 -38.42
CA PRO A 66 -19.50 -38.72 -39.80
C PRO A 66 -20.79 -39.57 -39.88
N LYS A 67 -21.63 -39.27 -40.90
CA LYS A 67 -22.88 -39.98 -41.20
C LYS A 67 -22.61 -41.47 -41.45
N LYS A 68 -23.23 -42.36 -40.66
CA LYS A 68 -23.17 -43.81 -40.88
C LYS A 68 -24.16 -44.23 -41.97
N ALA A 69 -23.66 -44.73 -43.09
CA ALA A 69 -24.42 -45.55 -44.02
C ALA A 69 -24.66 -46.94 -43.38
N SER A 70 -25.88 -47.46 -43.52
CA SER A 70 -26.29 -48.76 -43.01
C SER A 70 -25.54 -49.89 -43.69
N ARG A 71 -24.70 -50.62 -42.95
CA ARG A 71 -24.13 -51.89 -43.39
C ARG A 71 -24.27 -52.92 -42.27
N SER A 72 -24.77 -54.09 -42.64
CA SER A 72 -25.16 -55.20 -41.75
C SER A 72 -24.03 -55.65 -40.83
N LYS A 73 -24.40 -55.88 -39.56
CA LYS A 73 -23.52 -56.25 -38.45
C LYS A 73 -23.14 -57.73 -38.57
N ARG A 74 -21.86 -58.03 -38.84
CA ARG A 74 -21.24 -59.30 -38.45
C ARG A 74 -20.38 -59.00 -37.24
N GLU A 75 -20.71 -59.62 -36.10
CA GLU A 75 -19.92 -59.52 -34.87
C GLU A 75 -18.64 -60.34 -35.03
N SER A 76 -17.50 -59.65 -35.15
CA SER A 76 -16.17 -60.27 -35.09
C SER A 76 -15.54 -60.00 -33.73
N VAL A 77 -15.19 -61.07 -33.02
CA VAL A 77 -14.77 -61.15 -31.61
C VAL A 77 -13.36 -60.60 -31.31
N TYR A 78 -12.74 -59.81 -32.20
CA TYR A 78 -11.42 -59.24 -31.96
C TYR A 78 -11.37 -57.78 -32.40
N ASP A 79 -11.70 -56.86 -31.49
CA ASP A 79 -11.41 -55.42 -31.62
C ASP A 79 -9.90 -55.18 -31.38
N TYR A 80 -9.04 -55.76 -32.22
CA TYR A 80 -7.61 -55.55 -32.15
C TYR A 80 -7.26 -54.27 -32.92
N LYS A 81 -7.43 -53.11 -32.27
CA LYS A 81 -6.98 -51.83 -32.82
C LYS A 81 -5.49 -51.91 -33.16
N SER A 82 -5.11 -51.47 -34.35
CA SER A 82 -3.69 -51.43 -34.75
C SER A 82 -2.91 -50.54 -33.79
N GLU A 83 -1.61 -50.82 -33.61
CA GLU A 83 -0.74 -49.99 -32.75
C GLU A 83 -0.75 -48.51 -33.16
N ALA A 84 -0.90 -48.23 -34.46
CA ALA A 84 -1.09 -46.87 -34.96
C ALA A 84 -2.42 -46.26 -34.51
N ALA A 85 -3.52 -47.02 -34.55
CA ALA A 85 -4.84 -46.57 -34.10
C ALA A 85 -4.87 -46.32 -32.57
N LYS A 86 -4.23 -47.19 -31.78
CA LYS A 86 -4.07 -46.99 -30.32
C LYS A 86 -3.29 -45.71 -30.01
N LYS A 87 -2.20 -45.43 -30.74
CA LYS A 87 -1.42 -44.20 -30.59
C LYS A 87 -2.23 -42.94 -30.93
N VAL A 88 -3.02 -42.97 -31.99
CA VAL A 88 -3.90 -41.84 -32.38
C VAL A 88 -4.98 -41.59 -31.30
N GLU A 89 -5.55 -42.64 -30.74
CA GLU A 89 -6.55 -42.54 -29.66
C GLU A 89 -5.92 -41.99 -28.37
N MET A 90 -4.70 -42.41 -28.02
CA MET A 90 -3.97 -41.81 -26.90
C MET A 90 -3.67 -40.32 -27.12
N ILE A 91 -3.27 -39.92 -28.34
CA ILE A 91 -3.06 -38.50 -28.68
C ILE A 91 -4.37 -37.71 -28.56
N ALA A 92 -5.51 -38.27 -28.99
CA ALA A 92 -6.81 -37.64 -28.84
C ALA A 92 -7.18 -37.47 -27.36
N LYS A 93 -6.98 -38.52 -26.55
CA LYS A 93 -7.23 -38.49 -25.10
C LYS A 93 -6.35 -37.44 -24.39
N SER A 94 -5.05 -37.39 -24.68
CA SER A 94 -4.15 -36.36 -24.11
C SER A 94 -4.55 -34.94 -24.51
N ARG A 95 -5.08 -34.74 -25.73
CA ARG A 95 -5.59 -33.43 -26.18
C ARG A 95 -6.86 -33.04 -25.43
N ASP A 96 -7.78 -33.97 -25.23
CA ASP A 96 -9.03 -33.72 -24.50
C ASP A 96 -8.76 -33.47 -23.01
N GLU A 97 -7.85 -34.21 -22.39
CA GLU A 97 -7.38 -33.95 -21.02
C GLU A 97 -6.73 -32.56 -20.88
N ARG A 98 -5.95 -32.12 -21.87
CA ARG A 98 -5.37 -30.77 -21.88
C ARG A 98 -6.44 -29.69 -22.02
N ARG A 99 -7.47 -29.89 -22.85
CA ARG A 99 -8.60 -28.96 -22.97
C ARG A 99 -9.41 -28.91 -21.68
N GLN A 100 -9.64 -30.05 -21.04
CA GLN A 100 -10.37 -30.13 -19.77
C GLN A 100 -9.62 -29.36 -18.67
N ARG A 101 -8.31 -29.58 -18.49
CA ARG A 101 -7.51 -28.81 -17.52
C ARG A 101 -7.57 -27.30 -17.77
N GLN A 102 -7.44 -26.87 -19.02
CA GLN A 102 -7.53 -25.44 -19.35
C GLN A 102 -8.92 -24.86 -19.09
N ALA A 103 -9.99 -25.63 -19.33
CA ALA A 103 -11.35 -25.23 -19.03
C ALA A 103 -11.58 -25.14 -17.51
N ASP A 104 -11.07 -26.10 -16.74
CA ASP A 104 -11.16 -26.11 -15.28
C ASP A 104 -10.39 -24.94 -14.66
N GLU A 105 -9.15 -24.69 -15.12
CA GLU A 105 -8.33 -23.53 -14.69
C GLU A 105 -9.04 -22.20 -15.01
N LYS A 106 -9.64 -22.09 -16.20
CA LYS A 106 -10.39 -20.90 -16.61
C LYS A 106 -11.64 -20.71 -15.75
N ALA A 107 -12.42 -21.76 -15.49
CA ALA A 107 -13.61 -21.70 -14.66
C ALA A 107 -13.27 -21.34 -13.21
N HIS A 108 -12.18 -21.88 -12.66
CA HIS A 108 -11.69 -21.53 -11.33
C HIS A 108 -11.27 -20.06 -11.26
N LYS A 109 -10.54 -19.58 -12.27
CA LYS A 109 -10.15 -18.17 -12.36
C LYS A 109 -11.37 -17.24 -12.46
N GLU A 110 -12.38 -17.61 -13.25
CA GLU A 110 -13.64 -16.85 -13.36
C GLU A 110 -14.41 -16.80 -12.04
N GLN A 111 -14.45 -17.90 -11.28
CA GLN A 111 -15.06 -17.92 -9.94
C GLN A 111 -14.32 -16.99 -8.96
N LEU A 112 -12.98 -16.99 -8.97
CA LEU A 112 -12.19 -16.07 -8.14
C LEU A 112 -12.44 -14.60 -8.50
N VAL A 113 -12.54 -14.26 -9.79
CA VAL A 113 -12.89 -12.91 -10.25
C VAL A 113 -14.27 -12.47 -9.75
N GLN A 114 -15.25 -13.38 -9.77
CA GLN A 114 -16.60 -13.11 -9.26
C GLN A 114 -16.61 -12.89 -7.75
N LEU A 115 -15.84 -13.68 -6.99
CA LEU A 115 -15.70 -13.52 -5.54
C LEU A 115 -15.04 -12.19 -5.16
N GLU A 116 -14.02 -11.77 -5.92
CA GLU A 116 -13.30 -10.49 -5.75
C GLU A 116 -14.05 -9.27 -6.31
N GLN A 117 -15.35 -9.43 -6.61
CA GLN A 117 -16.28 -8.37 -6.97
C GLN A 117 -15.77 -7.50 -8.13
N ASN A 118 -15.14 -8.09 -9.15
CA ASN A 118 -14.61 -7.41 -10.34
C ASN A 118 -13.50 -6.36 -10.09
N ASN A 119 -12.71 -6.46 -9.02
CA ASN A 119 -11.53 -5.59 -8.87
C ASN A 119 -10.51 -5.88 -10.01
N PRO A 120 -10.18 -4.94 -10.92
CA PRO A 120 -9.27 -5.21 -12.02
C PRO A 120 -7.83 -5.55 -11.58
N TYR A 121 -7.45 -5.18 -10.35
CA TYR A 121 -6.11 -5.38 -9.80
C TYR A 121 -5.97 -6.66 -8.96
N TRP A 122 -7.02 -7.49 -8.87
CA TRP A 122 -7.05 -8.66 -8.00
C TRP A 122 -5.91 -9.65 -8.27
N GLU A 123 -5.54 -9.89 -9.54
CA GLU A 123 -4.44 -10.81 -9.89
C GLU A 123 -3.11 -10.32 -9.31
N PHE A 124 -2.83 -9.02 -9.39
CA PHE A 124 -1.62 -8.45 -8.78
C PHE A 124 -1.68 -8.50 -7.26
N ALA A 125 -2.85 -8.24 -6.66
CA ALA A 125 -3.03 -8.38 -5.22
C ALA A 125 -2.76 -9.83 -4.75
N GLN A 126 -3.23 -10.83 -5.50
CA GLN A 126 -2.96 -12.23 -5.22
C GLN A 126 -1.46 -12.54 -5.30
N MET A 127 -0.80 -12.14 -6.39
CA MET A 127 0.65 -12.34 -6.55
C MET A 127 1.45 -11.69 -5.41
N ILE A 128 1.04 -10.50 -4.96
CA ILE A 128 1.68 -9.81 -3.83
C ILE A 128 1.45 -10.58 -2.52
N ASN A 129 0.23 -11.07 -2.28
CA ASN A 129 -0.09 -11.84 -1.07
C ASN A 129 0.69 -13.16 -1.02
N GLU A 130 0.82 -13.86 -2.14
CA GLU A 130 1.65 -15.07 -2.26
C GLU A 130 3.12 -14.75 -1.99
N TYR A 131 3.65 -13.65 -2.54
CA TYR A 131 5.02 -13.22 -2.27
C TYR A 131 5.21 -12.87 -0.79
N ARG A 132 4.26 -12.15 -0.18
CA ARG A 132 4.28 -11.80 1.26
C ARG A 132 4.27 -13.04 2.15
N ALA A 133 3.49 -14.06 1.81
CA ALA A 133 3.43 -15.30 2.58
C ALA A 133 4.78 -16.04 2.65
N ALA A 134 5.69 -15.81 1.69
CA ALA A 134 7.03 -16.37 1.68
C ALA A 134 8.07 -15.54 2.46
N LEU A 135 7.72 -14.35 2.94
CA LEU A 135 8.63 -13.46 3.68
C LEU A 135 8.57 -13.71 5.20
N ASP A 136 9.71 -13.53 5.86
CA ASP A 136 9.79 -13.48 7.33
C ASP A 136 9.67 -12.03 7.80
N PHE A 137 8.57 -11.71 8.49
CA PHE A 137 8.28 -10.37 8.98
C PHE A 137 8.82 -10.16 10.40
N ARG A 138 9.80 -9.26 10.51
CA ARG A 138 10.41 -8.81 11.77
C ARG A 138 10.43 -7.28 11.80
N PRO A 139 9.26 -6.64 12.02
CA PRO A 139 9.13 -5.18 11.97
C PRO A 139 9.96 -4.50 13.07
N LEU A 140 10.21 -3.20 12.90
CA LEU A 140 10.89 -2.37 13.90
C LEU A 140 10.03 -2.27 15.16
N ARG A 141 10.63 -2.56 16.32
CA ARG A 141 9.96 -2.49 17.62
C ARG A 141 10.54 -1.39 18.47
N GLU A 142 9.75 -0.94 19.43
CA GLU A 142 10.20 0.04 20.40
C GLU A 142 11.42 -0.45 21.20
N THR A 143 11.55 -1.75 21.48
CA THR A 143 12.69 -2.29 22.24
C THR A 143 14.01 -2.28 21.46
N ASP A 144 13.99 -2.03 20.16
CA ASP A 144 15.19 -2.13 19.34
C ASP A 144 16.17 -0.98 19.65
N PRO A 145 17.49 -1.24 19.62
CA PRO A 145 18.49 -0.23 19.92
C PRO A 145 18.53 0.82 18.82
N VAL A 146 18.67 2.09 19.24
CA VAL A 146 18.91 3.21 18.33
C VAL A 146 20.40 3.28 18.02
N ILE A 147 20.74 3.12 16.76
CA ILE A 147 22.08 3.29 16.20
C ILE A 147 22.27 4.77 15.87
N GLU A 148 23.33 5.39 16.43
CA GLU A 148 23.70 6.78 16.18
C GLU A 148 24.59 6.88 14.93
N ASN A 149 24.06 7.45 13.84
CA ASN A 149 24.80 7.71 12.60
C ASN A 149 24.88 9.23 12.35
N GLN A 150 25.94 9.70 11.69
CA GLN A 150 26.07 11.12 11.30
C GLN A 150 24.95 11.56 10.35
N ILE A 151 24.58 10.68 9.41
CA ILE A 151 23.43 10.84 8.52
C ILE A 151 22.56 9.60 8.73
N THR A 152 21.28 9.82 9.05
CA THR A 152 20.30 8.75 9.19
C THR A 152 19.21 8.93 8.14
N VAL A 153 19.05 7.96 7.26
CA VAL A 153 18.04 7.95 6.20
C VAL A 153 16.96 6.95 6.57
N CYS A 154 15.74 7.46 6.74
CA CYS A 154 14.59 6.66 7.14
C CYS A 154 13.46 6.75 6.12
N VAL A 155 12.67 5.67 6.05
CA VAL A 155 11.44 5.64 5.24
C VAL A 155 10.26 5.26 6.11
N ARG A 156 9.12 5.94 5.91
CA ARG A 156 7.86 5.63 6.58
C ARG A 156 6.79 5.28 5.56
N LYS A 157 6.24 4.07 5.66
CA LYS A 157 5.00 3.66 4.98
C LYS A 157 3.82 4.21 5.78
N ARG A 158 2.84 4.82 5.11
CA ARG A 158 1.54 5.12 5.72
C ARG A 158 0.52 4.04 5.35
N PRO A 159 -0.51 3.80 6.17
CA PRO A 159 -1.61 2.94 5.77
C PRO A 159 -2.36 3.54 4.57
N LEU A 160 -3.06 2.67 3.84
CA LEU A 160 -4.05 3.08 2.85
C LEU A 160 -5.17 3.88 3.54
N ASN A 161 -5.64 4.94 2.90
CA ASN A 161 -6.73 5.76 3.40
C ASN A 161 -8.10 5.22 2.95
N ASP A 162 -9.19 5.68 3.57
CA ASP A 162 -10.55 5.22 3.28
C ASP A 162 -10.99 5.41 1.81
N LYS A 163 -10.41 6.37 1.08
CA LYS A 163 -10.70 6.55 -0.35
C LYS A 163 -9.99 5.50 -1.18
N GLU A 164 -8.73 5.20 -0.87
CA GLU A 164 -7.92 4.16 -1.51
C GLU A 164 -8.53 2.78 -1.27
N ILE A 165 -8.95 2.49 -0.03
CA ILE A 165 -9.64 1.25 0.35
C ILE A 165 -10.96 1.12 -0.41
N ARG A 166 -11.79 2.17 -0.46
CA ARG A 166 -13.06 2.15 -1.22
C ARG A 166 -12.86 1.96 -2.72
N ARG A 167 -11.75 2.46 -3.26
CA ARG A 167 -11.35 2.25 -4.66
C ARG A 167 -10.68 0.91 -4.91
N ARG A 168 -10.47 0.11 -3.85
CA ARG A 168 -9.78 -1.17 -3.88
C ARG A 168 -8.38 -1.08 -4.47
N GLU A 169 -7.69 0.01 -4.16
CA GLU A 169 -6.28 0.15 -4.49
C GLU A 169 -5.47 -0.93 -3.77
N VAL A 170 -4.45 -1.44 -4.45
CA VAL A 170 -3.62 -2.53 -3.95
C VAL A 170 -2.42 -1.94 -3.22
N ASP A 171 -2.17 -2.41 -2.00
CA ASP A 171 -0.95 -2.06 -1.28
C ASP A 171 0.26 -2.79 -1.88
N VAL A 172 1.07 -2.05 -2.62
CA VAL A 172 2.26 -2.54 -3.33
C VAL A 172 3.56 -2.41 -2.52
N ILE A 173 3.49 -1.98 -1.26
CA ILE A 173 4.67 -1.77 -0.42
C ILE A 173 4.70 -2.79 0.72
N SER A 174 5.84 -3.46 0.91
CA SER A 174 6.05 -4.37 2.03
C SER A 174 7.28 -3.95 2.84
N VAL A 175 7.17 -4.06 4.17
CA VAL A 175 8.26 -3.76 5.10
C VAL A 175 8.56 -5.04 5.88
N PRO A 176 9.43 -5.92 5.35
CA PRO A 176 9.70 -7.21 5.97
C PRO A 176 10.51 -7.05 7.25
N THR A 177 11.47 -6.12 7.28
CA THR A 177 12.34 -5.92 8.43
C THR A 177 12.57 -4.44 8.69
N ARG A 178 13.15 -4.11 9.86
CA ARG A 178 13.43 -2.73 10.28
C ARG A 178 14.27 -1.88 9.32
N ASN A 179 14.99 -2.47 8.36
CA ASN A 179 15.90 -1.77 7.46
C ASN A 179 15.67 -2.09 5.98
N GLN A 180 14.62 -2.85 5.65
CA GLN A 180 14.31 -3.25 4.28
C GLN A 180 12.93 -2.75 3.88
N LEU A 181 12.84 -2.24 2.65
CA LEU A 181 11.61 -1.84 1.99
C LEU A 181 11.52 -2.59 0.66
N LEU A 182 10.36 -3.17 0.40
CA LEU A 182 10.03 -3.86 -0.84
C LEU A 182 8.97 -3.06 -1.59
N VAL A 183 9.23 -2.81 -2.87
CA VAL A 183 8.25 -2.25 -3.81
C VAL A 183 7.89 -3.34 -4.80
N HIS A 184 6.62 -3.74 -4.83
CA HIS A 184 6.07 -4.71 -5.77
C HIS A 184 5.56 -3.97 -7.00
N GLU A 185 6.41 -3.80 -8.03
CA GLU A 185 6.03 -3.07 -9.24
C GLU A 185 5.23 -3.99 -10.19
N PRO A 186 3.94 -3.72 -10.44
CA PRO A 186 3.12 -4.54 -11.34
C PRO A 186 3.50 -4.26 -12.80
N LYS A 187 3.97 -5.28 -13.53
CA LYS A 187 4.37 -5.16 -14.95
C LYS A 187 3.71 -6.21 -15.83
N HIS A 188 3.78 -5.95 -17.13
CA HIS A 188 3.33 -6.85 -18.18
C HIS A 188 4.51 -7.16 -19.08
N LYS A 189 4.69 -8.45 -19.40
CA LYS A 189 5.61 -8.88 -20.45
C LYS A 189 5.05 -8.50 -21.82
N VAL A 190 5.86 -8.66 -22.86
CA VAL A 190 5.46 -8.39 -24.26
C VAL A 190 4.26 -9.24 -24.69
N ASP A 191 4.13 -10.45 -24.15
CA ASP A 191 3.02 -11.38 -24.37
C ASP A 191 1.78 -11.09 -23.49
N LEU A 192 1.74 -9.94 -22.81
CA LEU A 192 0.71 -9.52 -21.86
C LEU A 192 0.64 -10.36 -20.57
N THR A 193 1.59 -11.26 -20.33
CA THR A 193 1.69 -12.00 -19.07
C THR A 193 2.02 -11.03 -17.93
N LYS A 194 1.18 -11.01 -16.89
CA LYS A 194 1.39 -10.21 -15.69
C LYS A 194 2.51 -10.79 -14.84
N TYR A 195 3.35 -9.93 -14.30
CA TYR A 195 4.37 -10.31 -13.32
C TYR A 195 4.64 -9.15 -12.35
N LEU A 196 5.29 -9.48 -11.23
CA LEU A 196 5.78 -8.48 -10.28
C LEU A 196 7.29 -8.32 -10.45
N GLU A 197 7.74 -7.09 -10.57
CA GLU A 197 9.14 -6.74 -10.40
C GLU A 197 9.35 -6.24 -8.98
N ASN A 198 10.00 -7.06 -8.15
CA ASN A 198 10.21 -6.75 -6.75
C ASN A 198 11.52 -5.98 -6.59
N GLN A 199 11.41 -4.69 -6.26
CA GLN A 199 12.57 -3.85 -6.00
C GLN A 199 12.85 -3.80 -4.50
N HIS A 200 14.10 -4.06 -4.13
CA HIS A 200 14.55 -4.07 -2.75
C HIS A 200 15.36 -2.81 -2.45
N PHE A 201 14.96 -2.09 -1.41
CA PHE A 201 15.66 -0.92 -0.90
C PHE A 201 16.09 -1.15 0.55
N ARG A 202 17.24 -0.59 0.91
CA ARG A 202 17.79 -0.66 2.28
C ARG A 202 18.01 0.74 2.82
N PHE A 203 17.57 0.95 4.06
CA PHE A 203 17.65 2.23 4.78
C PHE A 203 18.14 1.99 6.21
N ASP A 204 18.42 3.04 6.97
CA ASP A 204 18.78 2.88 8.39
C ASP A 204 17.58 2.36 9.20
N TYR A 205 16.42 2.98 8.97
CA TYR A 205 15.14 2.55 9.54
C TYR A 205 14.01 2.62 8.51
N VAL A 206 13.16 1.60 8.52
CA VAL A 206 11.93 1.52 7.73
C VAL A 206 10.77 1.30 8.69
N PHE A 207 9.85 2.26 8.73
CA PHE A 207 8.65 2.23 9.53
C PHE A 207 7.49 1.70 8.68
N ASP A 208 6.81 0.67 9.16
CA ASP A 208 5.61 0.14 8.52
C ASP A 208 4.37 1.03 8.78
N ASP A 209 3.23 0.61 8.25
CA ASP A 209 1.95 1.32 8.37
C ASP A 209 1.34 1.28 9.77
N SER A 210 1.87 0.44 10.67
CA SER A 210 1.46 0.37 12.08
C SER A 210 2.25 1.34 12.98
N CYS A 211 3.37 1.87 12.49
CA CYS A 211 4.28 2.70 13.28
C CYS A 211 3.69 4.09 13.64
N THR A 212 3.72 4.40 14.93
CA THR A 212 3.27 5.69 15.49
C THR A 212 4.32 6.79 15.33
N ASN A 213 3.90 8.04 15.51
CA ASN A 213 4.82 9.18 15.50
C ASN A 213 5.86 9.11 16.64
N ASP A 214 5.50 8.55 17.80
CA ASP A 214 6.43 8.36 18.93
C ASP A 214 7.57 7.40 18.57
N LEU A 215 7.25 6.30 17.88
CA LEU A 215 8.27 5.35 17.40
C LEU A 215 9.15 6.01 16.34
N VAL A 216 8.57 6.73 15.39
CA VAL A 216 9.33 7.50 14.39
C VAL A 216 10.25 8.51 15.08
N TYR A 217 9.76 9.26 16.06
CA TYR A 217 10.53 10.23 16.83
C TYR A 217 11.75 9.60 17.51
N LYS A 218 11.54 8.45 18.18
CA LYS A 218 12.59 7.73 18.90
C LYS A 218 13.80 7.41 18.03
N PHE A 219 13.58 6.96 16.80
CA PHE A 219 14.66 6.51 15.90
C PHE A 219 15.17 7.61 14.94
N THR A 220 14.50 8.78 14.89
CA THR A 220 14.88 9.87 13.97
C THR A 220 15.36 11.11 14.71
N ALA A 221 14.46 11.89 15.29
CA ALA A 221 14.76 13.20 15.83
C ALA A 221 15.22 13.18 17.30
N LYS A 222 14.89 12.14 18.07
CA LYS A 222 15.28 12.05 19.49
C LYS A 222 16.81 12.07 19.71
N PRO A 223 17.62 11.30 18.95
CA PRO A 223 19.09 11.37 19.05
C PRO A 223 19.63 12.77 18.70
N LEU A 224 18.99 13.48 17.77
CA LEU A 224 19.39 14.83 17.37
C LEU A 224 19.21 15.85 18.51
N VAL A 225 18.24 15.65 19.40
CA VAL A 225 18.07 16.49 20.59
C VAL A 225 19.28 16.38 21.51
N LYS A 226 19.87 15.18 21.66
CA LYS A 226 21.12 15.03 22.42
C LYS A 226 22.26 15.80 21.75
N THR A 227 22.38 15.73 20.42
CA THR A 227 23.41 16.44 19.65
C THR A 227 23.39 17.96 19.87
N ILE A 228 22.21 18.59 19.90
CA ILE A 228 22.13 20.05 20.11
C ILE A 228 22.56 20.47 21.53
N PHE A 229 22.31 19.64 22.54
CA PHE A 229 22.75 19.88 23.93
C PHE A 229 24.24 19.59 24.13
N GLU A 230 24.87 18.88 23.20
CA GLU A 230 26.31 18.64 23.16
C GLU A 230 27.06 19.70 22.35
N GLY A 231 26.37 20.79 21.95
CA GLY A 231 26.94 21.92 21.21
C GLY A 231 26.97 21.73 19.69
N GLY A 232 26.34 20.67 19.18
CA GLY A 232 26.22 20.41 17.75
C GLY A 232 25.01 21.12 17.11
N MET A 233 24.97 21.08 15.78
CA MET A 233 23.81 21.49 14.98
C MET A 233 23.14 20.24 14.40
N ALA A 234 21.81 20.21 14.38
CA ALA A 234 21.07 19.10 13.81
C ALA A 234 19.89 19.58 12.97
N THR A 235 19.61 18.84 11.91
CA THR A 235 18.52 19.13 10.97
C THR A 235 17.75 17.86 10.68
N CYS A 236 16.42 17.96 10.62
CA CYS A 236 15.53 16.85 10.28
C CYS A 236 14.65 17.24 9.10
N PHE A 237 14.62 16.41 8.06
CA PHE A 237 13.82 16.64 6.87
C PHE A 237 12.66 15.67 6.79
N ALA A 238 11.49 16.15 6.35
CA ALA A 238 10.40 15.31 5.90
C ALA A 238 10.28 15.43 4.38
N TYR A 239 10.54 14.34 3.67
CA TYR A 239 10.51 14.29 2.21
C TYR A 239 9.48 13.27 1.71
N GLY A 240 8.95 13.50 0.49
CA GLY A 240 7.99 12.61 -0.16
C GLY A 240 6.89 13.35 -0.92
N GLN A 241 6.06 12.61 -1.64
CA GLN A 241 4.96 13.17 -2.44
C GLN A 241 3.86 13.84 -1.59
N THR A 242 2.99 14.62 -2.23
CA THR A 242 1.78 15.15 -1.58
C THR A 242 0.90 13.99 -1.09
N GLY A 243 0.37 14.11 0.13
CA GLY A 243 -0.44 13.05 0.75
C GLY A 243 0.36 11.86 1.33
N SER A 244 1.70 11.90 1.35
CA SER A 244 2.52 10.81 1.93
C SER A 244 2.58 10.81 3.46
N GLY A 245 2.07 11.84 4.14
CA GLY A 245 2.10 11.94 5.61
C GLY A 245 3.21 12.83 6.19
N LYS A 246 3.89 13.66 5.38
CA LYS A 246 4.90 14.62 5.87
C LYS A 246 4.37 15.52 7.00
N THR A 247 3.28 16.26 6.75
CA THR A 247 2.65 17.17 7.72
C THR A 247 2.10 16.42 8.93
N HIS A 248 1.53 15.22 8.72
CA HIS A 248 1.07 14.35 9.80
C HIS A 248 2.20 13.94 10.74
N THR A 249 3.38 13.66 10.19
CA THR A 249 4.57 13.27 10.96
C THR A 249 5.12 14.47 11.71
N MET A 250 5.43 15.57 11.00
CA MET A 250 6.08 16.73 11.60
C MET A 250 5.15 17.50 12.55
N GLY A 251 3.93 17.78 12.09
CA GLY A 251 2.96 18.61 12.78
C GLY A 251 1.93 17.84 13.62
N GLY A 252 1.84 16.53 13.52
CA GLY A 252 0.90 15.71 14.30
C GLY A 252 -0.44 15.43 13.60
N GLU A 253 -1.32 14.75 14.33
CA GLU A 253 -2.58 14.22 13.80
C GLU A 253 -3.62 15.33 13.53
N PHE A 254 -4.38 15.19 12.45
CA PHE A 254 -5.49 16.08 12.13
C PHE A 254 -6.83 15.40 12.40
N LYS A 255 -7.69 16.02 13.21
CA LYS A 255 -9.11 15.66 13.37
C LYS A 255 -9.95 16.81 12.83
N GLY A 256 -10.35 16.71 11.56
CA GLY A 256 -11.01 17.79 10.84
C GLY A 256 -10.08 19.00 10.69
N LYS A 257 -10.44 20.13 11.29
CA LYS A 257 -9.60 21.35 11.30
C LYS A 257 -8.66 21.44 12.51
N GLN A 258 -8.81 20.54 13.48
CA GLN A 258 -8.00 20.56 14.69
C GLN A 258 -6.75 19.69 14.51
N GLN A 259 -5.60 20.27 14.84
CA GLN A 259 -4.30 19.59 14.76
C GLN A 259 -3.79 19.29 16.17
N ASN A 260 -3.55 18.02 16.46
CA ASN A 260 -2.91 17.59 17.70
C ASN A 260 -1.40 17.71 17.55
N PHE A 261 -0.86 18.90 17.78
CA PHE A 261 0.57 19.18 17.68
C PHE A 261 1.43 18.35 18.66
N LYS A 262 0.84 17.88 19.78
CA LYS A 262 1.56 17.08 20.78
C LYS A 262 1.97 15.71 20.26
N SER A 263 1.27 15.17 19.26
CA SER A 263 1.63 13.90 18.61
C SER A 263 2.59 14.08 17.44
N GLY A 264 2.96 15.31 17.07
CA GLY A 264 3.92 15.59 16.00
C GLY A 264 5.36 15.64 16.48
N ILE A 265 6.31 15.44 15.56
CA ILE A 265 7.75 15.57 15.86
C ILE A 265 8.08 16.94 16.48
N TYR A 266 7.46 18.04 16.03
CA TYR A 266 7.70 19.36 16.63
C TYR A 266 7.36 19.41 18.13
N GLY A 267 6.19 18.87 18.50
CA GLY A 267 5.75 18.83 19.90
C GLY A 267 6.62 17.90 20.76
N LEU A 268 6.98 16.73 20.21
CA LEU A 268 7.84 15.75 20.89
C LEU A 268 9.25 16.30 21.13
N VAL A 269 9.85 16.95 20.13
CA VAL A 269 11.15 17.63 20.26
C VAL A 269 11.08 18.73 21.31
N ALA A 270 10.08 19.62 21.25
CA ALA A 270 9.95 20.70 22.21
C ALA A 270 9.84 20.16 23.66
N ASN A 271 9.03 19.12 23.87
CA ASN A 271 8.89 18.48 25.17
C ASN A 271 10.22 17.94 25.71
N ASP A 272 10.98 17.22 24.89
CA ASP A 272 12.27 16.66 25.31
C ASP A 272 13.36 17.73 25.47
N VAL A 273 13.34 18.81 24.68
CA VAL A 273 14.22 19.99 24.90
C VAL A 273 13.95 20.59 26.27
N PHE A 274 12.71 20.91 26.61
CA PHE A 274 12.39 21.53 27.90
C PHE A 274 12.69 20.60 29.09
N LYS A 275 12.49 19.29 28.94
CA LYS A 275 12.93 18.31 29.95
C LYS A 275 14.44 18.34 30.15
N LEU A 276 15.22 18.33 29.07
CA LEU A 276 16.69 18.33 29.13
C LEU A 276 17.26 19.61 29.73
N LEU A 277 16.64 20.78 29.53
CA LEU A 277 17.03 22.02 30.20
C LEU A 277 17.02 21.89 31.72
N THR A 278 16.01 21.21 32.27
CA THR A 278 15.89 21.00 33.72
C THR A 278 16.76 19.87 34.26
N HIS A 279 17.35 19.08 33.37
CA HIS A 279 18.16 17.93 33.77
C HIS A 279 19.47 18.41 34.45
N PRO A 280 19.89 17.84 35.59
CA PRO A 280 21.05 18.33 36.35
C PRO A 280 22.35 18.46 35.53
N LYS A 281 22.51 17.60 34.51
CA LYS A 281 23.63 17.65 33.54
C LYS A 281 23.70 18.97 32.77
N TYR A 282 22.56 19.56 32.39
CA TYR A 282 22.48 20.73 31.51
C TYR A 282 21.96 21.98 32.22
N ALA A 283 21.31 21.85 33.39
CA ALA A 283 20.75 22.97 34.15
C ALA A 283 21.79 24.05 34.50
N ARG A 284 23.06 23.66 34.68
CA ARG A 284 24.17 24.60 34.98
C ARG A 284 24.63 25.43 33.77
N MET A 285 24.18 25.09 32.56
CA MET A 285 24.61 25.75 31.33
C MET A 285 23.80 27.03 31.00
N ASN A 286 22.74 27.31 31.75
CA ASN A 286 21.91 28.52 31.61
C ASN A 286 21.47 28.80 30.15
N TYR A 287 21.04 27.76 29.45
CA TYR A 287 20.58 27.89 28.06
C TYR A 287 19.27 28.69 27.96
N THR A 288 19.20 29.57 26.96
CA THR A 288 17.98 30.26 26.54
C THR A 288 17.43 29.59 25.29
N VAL A 289 16.13 29.30 25.27
CA VAL A 289 15.45 28.70 24.12
C VAL A 289 14.69 29.75 23.33
N SER A 290 14.94 29.79 22.02
CA SER A 290 14.22 30.61 21.04
C SER A 290 13.69 29.73 19.93
N ALA A 291 12.56 30.11 19.32
CA ALA A 291 11.95 29.37 18.22
C ALA A 291 11.57 30.33 17.08
N SER A 292 11.70 29.86 15.85
CA SER A 292 11.23 30.54 14.64
C SER A 292 10.48 29.56 13.76
N PHE A 293 9.46 30.03 13.06
CA PHE A 293 8.71 29.23 12.10
C PHE A 293 8.40 30.09 10.89
N PHE A 294 8.87 29.65 9.73
CA PHE A 294 8.73 30.35 8.46
C PHE A 294 8.36 29.35 7.38
N GLU A 295 7.73 29.86 6.33
CA GLU A 295 7.38 29.10 5.15
C GLU A 295 7.97 29.79 3.93
N ILE A 296 8.62 29.00 3.08
CA ILE A 296 9.21 29.49 1.84
C ILE A 296 8.23 29.17 0.71
N TYR A 297 7.61 30.21 0.14
CA TYR A 297 6.79 30.13 -1.06
C TYR A 297 7.43 30.95 -2.17
N GLY A 298 7.64 30.37 -3.35
CA GLY A 298 8.16 31.09 -4.53
C GLY A 298 9.21 30.31 -5.32
N LYS A 299 9.87 31.00 -6.27
CA LYS A 299 11.07 30.49 -6.97
C LYS A 299 12.32 30.92 -6.22
N LEU A 300 13.19 29.95 -5.93
CA LEU A 300 14.60 30.18 -5.57
C LEU A 300 15.33 30.84 -6.75
#